data_AF-A0A661LDJ0-F1
#
_entry.id   AF-A0A661LDJ0-F1
#
_cell.length_a   1.000
_cell.length_b   1.000
_cell.length_c   1.000
_cell.angle_alpha   90.00
_cell.angle_beta   90.00
_cell.angle_gamma   90.00
#
_symmetry.space_group_name_H-M   'P 1'
#
loop_
_entity.id
_entity.type
_entity.pdbx_description
1 polymer ?
#
loop_
_entity_poly.entity_id
_entity_poly.type
_entity_poly.pdbx_seq_one_letter_code
_entity_poly.pdbx_strand_id
1 'polypeptide(L)'
;EGRLLDVNDAFCKTSGYTKEEVIGRSVVELKLWDDIEDRDIIVERLREGEQITNREIRFRRKNGESLIGLLSARRLNYAGQECVVSLVTDMTEQKKAQKEREKLEAQLRQAQKMEAVGTLAGGVAHDFRNILQAIFGYCDILMLDLREGEKGYEEIGEIQKAASRASELTQQLLTFSRKVESKLRPVDLNHQIRQAYKLLGRTLPKTISIDLQLKEKIQKINADPAQIEQVLLNLAINAKDAMPEGGRLIIETEETFLDNDYCKSHAGARPGEYILLTVTDTGHGMDEETLEHIFEPFYTTKGRGKGTGLGLAMVYGIVKGHGGYIVCYSKPGEGTSFEIYLPVIEQNEPIINQEKKSKDKVPVGRGEKVLVIDDDQAILDIVEKTLSRFGYVVLTATDGRQGLQVYAEVGNTIDVVILDYMMPEINGIETLKEIRKIHPTAKIILASGYPLTKAHEEVIRDNVRGFLTKPFNIEEMLRQIRQIIDSP
;
A
#
# COMPACT_ATOMS: atom_id res chain seq x y z
N GLU A 1 25.64 -12.65 54.26
CA GLU A 1 24.91 -13.90 53.96
C GLU A 1 23.63 -13.69 53.14
N GLY A 2 22.93 -12.54 53.25
CA GLY A 2 21.79 -12.25 52.38
C GLY A 2 20.60 -13.19 52.56
N ARG A 3 20.50 -13.80 53.76
CA ARG A 3 19.39 -14.66 54.16
C ARG A 3 18.16 -13.82 54.47
N LEU A 4 16.99 -14.29 54.03
CA LEU A 4 15.72 -13.63 54.30
C LEU A 4 15.31 -13.90 55.75
N LEU A 5 15.14 -12.83 56.53
CA LEU A 5 14.72 -12.90 57.93
C LEU A 5 13.20 -12.79 58.09
N ASP A 6 12.55 -12.05 57.19
CA ASP A 6 11.09 -11.92 57.13
C ASP A 6 10.66 -11.55 55.71
N VAL A 7 9.41 -11.89 55.36
CA VAL A 7 8.76 -11.54 54.11
C VAL A 7 7.26 -11.26 54.35
N ASN A 8 6.68 -10.39 53.53
CA ASN A 8 5.24 -10.12 53.56
C ASN A 8 4.46 -11.01 52.58
N ASP A 9 3.12 -11.00 52.69
CA ASP A 9 2.25 -11.80 51.83
C ASP A 9 2.37 -11.42 50.34
N ALA A 10 2.66 -10.15 50.05
CA ALA A 10 2.85 -9.68 48.68
C ALA A 10 4.08 -10.33 48.04
N PHE A 11 5.20 -10.44 48.76
CA PHE A 11 6.39 -11.15 48.30
C PHE A 11 6.06 -12.61 47.98
N CYS A 12 5.32 -13.31 48.84
CA CYS A 12 4.94 -14.71 48.60
C CYS A 12 4.08 -14.85 47.35
N LYS A 13 3.08 -13.98 47.17
CA LYS A 13 2.22 -13.96 45.97
C LYS A 13 3.01 -13.69 44.69
N THR A 14 3.90 -12.70 44.70
CA THR A 14 4.64 -12.29 43.50
C THR A 14 5.76 -13.27 43.14
N SER A 15 6.49 -13.79 44.13
CA SER A 15 7.60 -14.72 43.89
C SER A 15 7.15 -16.16 43.68
N GLY A 16 5.96 -16.54 44.16
CA GLY A 16 5.45 -17.91 44.14
C GLY A 16 6.05 -18.83 45.20
N TYR A 17 6.87 -18.30 46.13
CA TYR A 17 7.39 -19.04 47.27
C TYR A 17 6.53 -18.81 48.52
N THR A 18 6.39 -19.84 49.35
CA THR A 18 5.79 -19.73 50.68
C THR A 18 6.78 -19.12 51.67
N LYS A 19 6.29 -18.58 52.79
CA LYS A 19 7.15 -17.98 53.83
C LYS A 19 8.13 -19.00 54.38
N GLU A 20 7.66 -20.21 54.67
CA GLU A 20 8.45 -21.31 55.21
C GLU A 20 9.58 -21.74 54.26
N GLU A 21 9.39 -21.61 52.94
CA GLU A 21 10.39 -21.96 51.94
C GLU A 21 11.53 -20.94 51.82
N VAL A 22 11.32 -19.70 52.26
CA VAL A 22 12.27 -18.60 52.01
C VAL A 22 12.99 -18.11 53.26
N ILE A 23 12.37 -18.22 54.44
CA ILE A 23 13.01 -17.80 55.70
C ILE A 23 14.30 -18.60 55.94
N GLY A 24 15.40 -17.91 56.24
CA GLY A 24 16.71 -18.49 56.49
C GLY A 24 17.50 -18.87 55.23
N ARG A 25 16.91 -18.79 54.04
CA ARG A 25 17.59 -19.03 52.75
C ARG A 25 18.05 -17.72 52.12
N SER A 26 19.12 -17.78 51.33
CA SER A 26 19.62 -16.61 50.62
C SER A 26 18.85 -16.35 49.32
N VAL A 27 18.77 -15.08 48.91
CA VAL A 27 18.13 -14.70 47.63
C VAL A 27 18.83 -15.31 46.40
N VAL A 28 20.10 -15.70 46.55
CA VAL A 28 20.89 -16.40 45.52
C VAL A 28 20.51 -17.88 45.44
N GLU A 29 20.35 -18.56 46.58
CA GLU A 29 19.86 -19.95 46.64
C GLU A 29 18.45 -20.09 46.05
N LEU A 30 17.61 -19.08 46.26
CA LEU A 30 16.24 -19.02 45.74
C LEU A 30 16.17 -18.57 44.28
N LYS A 31 17.31 -18.23 43.66
CA LYS A 31 17.41 -17.74 42.28
C LYS A 31 16.44 -16.59 41.98
N LEU A 32 16.22 -15.71 42.95
CA LEU A 32 15.27 -14.61 42.83
C LEU A 32 15.76 -13.50 41.91
N TRP A 33 17.06 -13.42 41.64
CA TRP A 33 17.66 -12.45 40.73
C TRP A 33 17.93 -13.09 39.38
N ASP A 34 17.51 -12.41 38.32
CA ASP A 34 17.77 -12.85 36.95
C ASP A 34 19.21 -12.50 36.52
N ASP A 35 19.72 -11.39 37.07
CA ASP A 35 21.07 -10.87 36.88
C ASP A 35 21.78 -10.77 38.25
N ILE A 36 22.78 -11.62 38.46
CA ILE A 36 23.53 -11.68 39.73
C ILE A 36 24.53 -10.52 39.81
N GLU A 37 25.04 -10.03 38.68
CA GLU A 37 25.99 -8.90 38.66
C GLU A 37 25.27 -7.61 39.08
N ASP A 38 24.06 -7.38 38.58
CA ASP A 38 23.23 -6.23 39.00
C ASP A 38 22.93 -6.26 40.51
N ARG A 39 22.69 -7.46 41.05
CA ARG A 39 22.52 -7.67 42.50
C ARG A 39 23.78 -7.29 43.28
N ASP A 40 24.95 -7.72 42.82
CA ASP A 40 26.20 -7.50 43.54
C ASP A 40 26.56 -6.00 43.58
N ILE A 41 26.35 -5.29 42.48
CA ILE A 41 26.46 -3.82 42.42
C ILE A 41 25.53 -3.16 43.46
N ILE A 42 24.28 -3.62 43.55
CA ILE A 42 23.29 -3.09 44.50
C ILE A 42 23.72 -3.35 45.95
N VAL A 43 24.26 -4.53 46.24
CA VAL A 43 24.72 -4.89 47.59
C VAL A 43 25.98 -4.12 47.99
N GLU A 44 26.90 -3.87 47.07
CA GLU A 44 28.08 -3.03 47.32
C GLU A 44 27.68 -1.60 47.68
N ARG A 45 26.80 -0.97 46.89
CA ARG A 45 26.30 0.38 47.20
C ARG A 45 25.62 0.47 48.56
N LEU A 46 24.81 -0.53 48.92
CA LEU A 46 24.21 -0.61 50.26
C LEU A 46 25.30 -0.71 51.35
N ARG A 47 26.36 -1.49 51.14
CA ARG A 47 27.48 -1.61 52.10
C ARG A 47 28.23 -0.29 52.29
N GLU A 48 28.37 0.50 51.23
CA GLU A 48 28.96 1.83 51.25
C GLU A 48 28.07 2.89 51.94
N GLY A 49 26.84 2.51 52.32
CA GLY A 49 25.91 3.35 53.05
C GLY A 49 24.91 4.08 52.17
N GLU A 50 24.90 3.82 50.85
CA GLU A 50 23.92 4.36 49.94
C GLU A 50 22.54 3.74 50.16
N GLN A 51 21.49 4.47 49.77
CA GLN A 51 20.14 3.96 49.68
C GLN A 51 19.75 3.81 48.21
N ILE A 52 19.15 2.67 47.86
CA ILE A 52 18.63 2.42 46.54
C ILE A 52 17.17 2.87 46.50
N THR A 53 16.84 3.73 45.54
CA THR A 53 15.49 4.26 45.37
C THR A 53 15.03 3.99 43.96
N ASN A 54 13.89 3.33 43.81
CA ASN A 54 13.18 3.10 42.55
C ASN A 54 14.07 2.62 41.39
N ARG A 55 14.96 1.65 41.64
CA ARG A 55 15.79 1.06 40.60
C ARG A 55 15.07 -0.10 39.95
N GLU A 56 14.99 -0.10 38.62
CA GLU A 56 14.45 -1.24 37.87
C GLU A 56 15.41 -2.43 37.94
N ILE A 57 14.87 -3.59 38.29
CA ILE A 57 15.60 -4.86 38.38
C ILE A 57 14.81 -5.96 37.66
N ARG A 58 15.52 -7.03 37.26
CA ARG A 58 14.89 -8.27 36.78
C ARG A 58 14.97 -9.34 37.85
N PHE A 59 13.83 -9.90 38.20
CA PHE A 59 13.72 -10.90 39.25
C PHE A 59 12.88 -12.08 38.78
N ARG A 60 13.16 -13.26 39.31
CA ARG A 60 12.59 -14.52 38.82
C ARG A 60 11.66 -15.15 39.85
N ARG A 61 10.51 -15.62 39.38
CA ARG A 61 9.54 -16.41 40.15
C ARG A 61 10.03 -17.85 40.35
N LYS A 62 9.43 -18.56 41.30
CA LYS A 62 9.67 -19.99 41.55
C LYS A 62 9.44 -20.88 40.33
N ASN A 63 8.46 -20.52 39.49
CA ASN A 63 8.15 -21.24 38.24
C ASN A 63 9.14 -20.94 37.09
N GLY A 64 10.12 -20.04 37.30
CA GLY A 64 11.11 -19.65 36.30
C GLY A 64 10.76 -18.40 35.48
N GLU A 65 9.56 -17.83 35.63
CA GLU A 65 9.14 -16.61 34.92
C GLU A 65 9.95 -15.40 35.40
N SER A 66 10.46 -14.59 34.46
CA SER A 66 11.20 -13.35 34.75
C SER A 66 10.24 -12.16 34.76
N LEU A 67 10.36 -11.32 35.78
CA LEU A 67 9.55 -10.14 36.04
C LEU A 67 10.41 -8.88 36.13
N ILE A 68 9.79 -7.73 35.91
CA ILE A 68 10.40 -6.42 36.08
C ILE A 68 9.92 -5.84 37.41
N GLY A 69 10.87 -5.57 38.31
CA GLY A 69 10.60 -5.02 39.64
C GLY A 69 11.19 -3.64 39.81
N LEU A 70 10.51 -2.79 40.55
CA LEU A 70 11.04 -1.52 41.04
C LEU A 70 11.53 -1.72 42.47
N LEU A 71 12.85 -1.82 42.63
CA LEU A 71 13.51 -2.03 43.91
C LEU A 71 13.84 -0.70 44.59
N SER A 72 13.41 -0.59 45.84
CA SER A 72 13.97 0.35 46.81
C SER A 72 14.53 -0.43 47.99
N ALA A 73 15.78 -0.15 48.36
CA ALA A 73 16.44 -0.86 49.45
C ALA A 73 17.26 0.09 50.32
N ARG A 74 17.25 -0.15 51.62
CA ARG A 74 18.07 0.59 52.57
C ARG A 74 18.53 -0.29 53.72
N ARG A 75 19.65 0.07 54.32
CA ARG A 75 20.10 -0.54 55.58
C ARG A 75 19.32 0.00 56.76
N LEU A 76 19.10 -0.86 57.75
CA LEU A 76 18.53 -0.51 59.04
C LEU A 76 19.11 -1.44 60.12
N ASN A 77 19.08 -0.98 61.36
CA ASN A 77 19.43 -1.82 62.50
C ASN A 77 18.14 -2.42 63.09
N TYR A 78 18.01 -3.74 63.08
CA TYR A 78 16.88 -4.47 63.64
C TYR A 78 17.39 -5.40 64.74
N ALA A 79 16.90 -5.21 65.96
CA ALA A 79 17.29 -6.00 67.14
C ALA A 79 18.82 -6.09 67.38
N GLY A 80 19.57 -5.03 67.06
CA GLY A 80 21.03 -4.99 67.22
C GLY A 80 21.82 -5.61 66.07
N GLN A 81 21.15 -6.08 65.01
CA GLN A 81 21.77 -6.61 63.80
C GLN A 81 21.56 -5.66 62.61
N GLU A 82 22.59 -5.50 61.78
CA GLU A 82 22.45 -4.77 60.53
C GLU A 82 21.68 -5.61 59.50
N CYS A 83 20.56 -5.06 59.02
CA CYS A 83 19.68 -5.68 58.06
C CYS A 83 19.46 -4.77 56.85
N VAL A 84 19.01 -5.35 55.75
CA VAL A 84 18.53 -4.61 54.58
C VAL A 84 17.03 -4.82 54.49
N VAL A 85 16.27 -3.73 54.43
CA VAL A 85 14.88 -3.79 53.98
C VAL A 85 14.84 -3.50 52.49
N SER A 86 14.15 -4.36 51.77
CA SER A 86 13.92 -4.23 50.34
C SER A 86 12.42 -4.20 50.08
N LEU A 87 11.98 -3.20 49.33
CA LEU A 87 10.64 -3.10 48.76
C LEU A 87 10.76 -3.31 47.26
N VAL A 88 10.02 -4.29 46.73
CA VAL A 88 9.94 -4.55 45.29
C VAL A 88 8.50 -4.41 44.86
N THR A 89 8.23 -3.49 43.94
CA THR A 89 6.93 -3.37 43.28
C THR A 89 7.02 -4.06 41.92
N ASP A 90 6.15 -5.03 41.65
CA ASP A 90 6.04 -5.65 40.33
C ASP A 90 5.49 -4.62 39.34
N MET A 91 6.29 -4.29 38.32
CA MET A 91 5.94 -3.35 37.25
C MET A 91 5.74 -4.07 35.91
N THR A 92 5.68 -5.39 35.89
CA THR A 92 5.68 -6.18 34.65
C THR A 92 4.48 -5.83 33.78
N GLU A 93 3.26 -5.78 34.33
CA GLU A 93 2.06 -5.39 33.59
C GLU A 93 2.12 -3.94 33.13
N GLN A 94 2.58 -3.02 33.98
CA GLN A 94 2.68 -1.61 33.65
C GLN A 94 3.69 -1.35 32.52
N LYS A 95 4.85 -2.02 32.54
CA LYS A 95 5.86 -1.93 31.48
C LYS A 95 5.38 -2.57 30.18
N LYS A 96 4.65 -3.68 30.25
CA LYS A 96 4.02 -4.29 29.06
C LYS A 96 3.01 -3.32 28.44
N ALA A 97 2.11 -2.76 29.24
CA ALA A 97 1.12 -1.78 28.78
C ALA A 97 1.77 -0.51 28.22
N GLN A 98 2.85 -0.02 28.84
CA GLN A 98 3.59 1.14 28.34
C GLN A 98 4.22 0.86 26.97
N LYS A 99 4.92 -0.27 26.80
CA LYS A 99 5.49 -0.67 25.51
C LYS A 99 4.43 -0.82 24.42
N GLU A 100 3.29 -1.40 24.77
CA GLU A 100 2.16 -1.53 23.85
C GLU A 100 1.59 -0.18 23.43
N ARG A 101 1.45 0.75 24.38
CA ARG A 101 0.99 2.12 24.09
C ARG A 101 1.95 2.87 23.18
N GLU A 102 3.25 2.84 23.47
CA GLU A 102 4.30 3.47 22.64
C GLU A 102 4.27 2.93 21.21
N LYS A 103 4.09 1.62 21.04
CA LYS A 103 3.95 0.97 19.73
C LYS A 103 2.70 1.44 18.99
N LEU A 104 1.55 1.51 19.66
CA LEU A 104 0.30 1.98 19.06
C LEU A 104 0.36 3.47 18.67
N GLU A 105 0.97 4.32 19.50
CA GLU A 105 1.18 5.73 19.21
C GLU A 105 2.08 5.93 17.98
N ALA A 106 3.17 5.18 17.87
CA ALA A 106 4.06 5.22 16.71
C ALA A 106 3.33 4.81 15.42
N GLN A 107 2.52 3.74 15.49
CA GLN A 107 1.71 3.28 14.36
C GLN A 107 0.64 4.30 13.95
N LEU A 108 -0.04 4.92 14.91
CA LEU A 108 -1.04 5.94 14.63
C LEU A 108 -0.40 7.15 13.93
N ARG A 109 0.76 7.61 14.42
CA ARG A 109 1.52 8.70 13.79
C ARG A 109 1.91 8.34 12.36
N GLN A 110 2.35 7.09 12.12
CA GLN A 110 2.70 6.62 10.78
C GLN A 110 1.48 6.59 9.84
N ALA A 111 0.33 6.12 10.33
CA ALA A 111 -0.92 6.11 9.56
C ALA A 111 -1.38 7.53 9.17
N GLN A 112 -1.30 8.48 10.11
CA GLN A 112 -1.63 9.88 9.86
C GLN A 112 -0.68 10.55 8.86
N LYS A 113 0.64 10.30 8.96
CA LYS A 113 1.62 10.76 7.96
C LYS A 113 1.26 10.23 6.57
N MET A 114 0.95 8.94 6.48
CA MET A 114 0.59 8.28 5.22
C MET A 114 -0.69 8.87 4.60
N GLU A 115 -1.69 9.17 5.42
CA GLU A 115 -2.95 9.78 4.98
C GLU A 115 -2.77 11.22 4.46
N ALA A 116 -1.98 12.03 5.18
CA ALA A 116 -1.69 13.41 4.79
C ALA A 116 -0.91 13.48 3.47
N VAL A 117 0.12 12.65 3.31
CA VAL A 117 0.89 12.57 2.06
C VAL A 117 0.02 12.02 0.93
N GLY A 118 -0.83 11.03 1.22
CA GLY A 118 -1.76 10.48 0.24
C GLY A 118 -2.74 11.52 -0.29
N THR A 119 -3.30 12.36 0.57
CA THR A 119 -4.23 13.42 0.18
C THR A 119 -3.56 14.48 -0.70
N LEU A 120 -2.36 14.92 -0.32
CA LEU A 120 -1.58 15.90 -1.09
C LEU A 120 -1.14 15.33 -2.44
N ALA A 121 -0.64 14.09 -2.46
CA ALA A 121 -0.27 13.40 -3.68
C ALA A 121 -1.46 13.27 -4.65
N GLY A 122 -2.67 13.02 -4.14
CA GLY A 122 -3.87 12.90 -4.97
C GLY A 122 -4.26 14.18 -5.69
N GLY A 123 -4.15 15.32 -5.00
CA GLY A 123 -4.39 16.64 -5.60
C GLY A 123 -3.32 16.99 -6.63
N VAL A 124 -2.05 16.87 -6.26
CA VAL A 124 -0.92 17.20 -7.15
C VAL A 124 -0.91 16.31 -8.39
N ALA A 125 -1.17 15.01 -8.24
CA ALA A 125 -1.18 14.09 -9.37
C ALA A 125 -2.38 14.29 -10.31
N HIS A 126 -3.51 14.77 -9.78
CA HIS A 126 -4.62 15.20 -10.64
C HIS A 126 -4.19 16.36 -11.54
N ASP A 127 -3.53 17.37 -10.98
CA ASP A 127 -3.08 18.54 -11.75
C ASP A 127 -2.02 18.15 -12.81
N PHE A 128 -1.07 17.27 -12.45
CA PHE A 128 -0.11 16.73 -13.41
C PHE A 128 -0.79 15.95 -14.53
N ARG A 129 -1.83 15.18 -14.23
CA ARG A 129 -2.59 14.44 -15.24
C ARG A 129 -3.22 15.39 -16.26
N ASN A 130 -3.83 16.48 -15.81
CA ASN A 130 -4.47 17.46 -16.70
C ASN A 130 -3.43 18.10 -17.64
N ILE A 131 -2.25 18.43 -17.12
CA ILE A 131 -1.14 18.95 -17.93
C ILE A 131 -0.68 17.91 -18.97
N LEU A 132 -0.49 16.65 -18.55
CA LEU A 132 -0.08 15.58 -19.44
C LEU A 132 -1.11 15.30 -20.54
N GLN A 133 -2.40 15.40 -20.22
CA GLN A 133 -3.48 15.20 -21.17
C GLN A 133 -3.46 16.25 -22.28
N ALA A 134 -3.23 17.52 -21.95
CA ALA A 134 -3.04 18.57 -22.93
C ALA A 134 -1.81 18.30 -23.82
N ILE A 135 -0.69 17.87 -23.23
CA ILE A 135 0.54 17.56 -23.98
C ILE A 135 0.29 16.41 -24.98
N PHE A 136 -0.33 15.31 -24.54
CA PHE A 136 -0.66 14.20 -25.43
C PHE A 136 -1.58 14.63 -26.56
N GLY A 137 -2.65 15.38 -26.24
CA GLY A 137 -3.60 15.84 -27.25
C GLY A 137 -2.94 16.68 -28.35
N TYR A 138 -2.07 17.62 -28.00
CA TYR A 138 -1.34 18.41 -29.00
C TYR A 138 -0.33 17.57 -29.77
N CYS A 139 0.37 16.63 -29.13
CA CYS A 139 1.26 15.71 -29.84
C CYS A 139 0.49 14.87 -30.86
N ASP A 140 -0.65 14.30 -30.48
CA ASP A 140 -1.48 13.49 -31.38
C ASP A 140 -2.01 14.30 -32.55
N ILE A 141 -2.46 15.54 -32.32
CA ILE A 141 -2.89 16.45 -33.39
C ILE A 141 -1.75 16.75 -34.37
N LEU A 142 -0.55 17.06 -33.87
CA LEU A 142 0.58 17.36 -34.75
C LEU A 142 1.05 16.12 -35.53
N MET A 143 1.04 14.95 -34.89
CA MET A 143 1.39 13.67 -35.55
C MET A 143 0.37 13.24 -36.60
N LEU A 144 -0.87 13.73 -36.47
CA LEU A 144 -1.92 13.55 -37.47
C LEU A 144 -1.65 14.44 -38.71
N ASP A 145 -1.03 15.60 -38.56
CA ASP A 145 -0.75 16.51 -39.68
C ASP A 145 0.59 16.23 -40.37
N LEU A 146 1.53 15.62 -39.65
CA LEU A 146 2.87 15.28 -40.15
C LEU A 146 2.91 13.85 -40.70
N ARG A 147 3.67 13.66 -41.78
CA ARG A 147 4.02 12.31 -42.29
C ARG A 147 5.32 11.82 -41.67
N GLU A 148 5.48 10.49 -41.56
CA GLU A 148 6.77 9.89 -41.17
C GLU A 148 7.89 10.44 -42.07
N GLY A 149 8.93 11.01 -41.45
CA GLY A 149 10.06 11.64 -42.13
C GLY A 149 9.94 13.15 -42.37
N GLU A 150 8.79 13.77 -42.08
CA GLU A 150 8.68 15.23 -42.05
C GLU A 150 9.34 15.83 -40.81
N LYS A 151 9.93 17.02 -40.97
CA LYS A 151 10.65 17.71 -39.90
C LYS A 151 9.71 18.01 -38.72
N GLY A 152 10.03 17.53 -37.53
CA GLY A 152 9.18 17.63 -36.34
C GLY A 152 8.52 16.32 -35.92
N TYR A 153 8.37 15.33 -36.83
CA TYR A 153 7.71 14.05 -36.52
C TYR A 153 8.45 13.27 -35.44
N GLU A 154 9.78 13.16 -35.55
CA GLU A 154 10.61 12.46 -34.55
C GLU A 154 10.64 13.22 -33.22
N GLU A 155 10.73 14.55 -33.25
CA GLU A 155 10.75 15.39 -32.06
C GLU A 155 9.43 15.30 -31.27
N ILE A 156 8.29 15.28 -31.95
CA ILE A 156 6.98 15.08 -31.30
C ILE A 156 6.86 13.67 -30.72
N GLY A 157 7.36 12.66 -31.42
CA GLY A 157 7.45 11.30 -30.89
C GLY A 157 8.26 11.23 -29.59
N GLU A 158 9.38 11.96 -29.48
CA GLU A 158 10.17 12.04 -28.25
C GLU A 158 9.45 12.80 -27.13
N ILE A 159 8.72 13.88 -27.43
CA ILE A 159 7.86 14.57 -26.46
C ILE A 159 6.80 13.61 -25.91
N GLN A 160 6.14 12.84 -26.78
CA GLN A 160 5.12 11.87 -26.39
C GLN A 160 5.69 10.77 -25.47
N LYS A 161 6.90 10.26 -25.79
CA LYS A 161 7.62 9.31 -24.91
C LYS A 161 7.99 9.92 -23.56
N ALA A 162 8.40 11.18 -23.53
CA ALA A 162 8.69 11.89 -22.27
C ALA A 162 7.42 12.09 -21.42
N ALA A 163 6.31 12.50 -22.04
CA ALA A 163 5.01 12.62 -21.40
C ALA A 163 4.49 11.27 -20.87
N SER A 164 4.71 10.17 -21.59
CA SER A 164 4.37 8.81 -21.14
C SER A 164 5.12 8.44 -19.86
N ARG A 165 6.42 8.71 -19.79
CA ARG A 165 7.20 8.48 -18.56
C ARG A 165 6.71 9.33 -17.39
N ALA A 166 6.36 10.58 -17.62
CA ALA A 166 5.78 11.44 -16.59
C ALA A 166 4.38 10.98 -16.14
N SER A 167 3.59 10.39 -17.06
CA SER A 167 2.30 9.77 -16.73
C SER A 167 2.47 8.55 -15.83
N GLU A 168 3.45 7.69 -16.09
CA GLU A 168 3.78 6.55 -15.23
C GLU A 168 4.13 6.99 -13.79
N LEU A 169 4.94 8.05 -13.65
CA LEU A 169 5.28 8.65 -12.35
C LEU A 169 4.04 9.23 -11.64
N THR A 170 3.18 9.92 -12.38
CA THR A 170 1.93 10.49 -11.85
C THR A 170 0.98 9.39 -11.39
N GLN A 171 0.90 8.28 -12.14
CA GLN A 171 0.11 7.11 -11.80
C GLN A 171 0.63 6.39 -10.54
N GLN A 172 1.94 6.33 -10.34
CA GLN A 172 2.54 5.83 -9.09
C GLN A 172 2.13 6.71 -7.90
N LEU A 173 2.14 8.04 -8.06
CA LEU A 173 1.69 8.99 -7.04
C LEU A 173 0.20 8.82 -6.69
N LEU A 174 -0.65 8.53 -7.67
CA LEU A 174 -2.09 8.26 -7.49
C LEU A 174 -2.36 6.93 -6.81
N THR A 175 -1.60 5.89 -7.18
CA THR A 175 -1.66 4.56 -6.54
C THR A 175 -1.32 4.68 -5.06
N PHE A 176 -0.37 5.56 -4.72
CA PHE A 176 -0.04 5.91 -3.33
C PHE A 176 -1.16 6.68 -2.61
N SER A 177 -1.85 7.60 -3.29
CA SER A 177 -2.91 8.47 -2.74
C SER A 177 -4.18 7.74 -2.26
N ARG A 178 -4.26 6.40 -2.41
CA ARG A 178 -5.49 5.61 -2.22
C ARG A 178 -6.67 6.02 -3.13
N LYS A 179 -6.47 6.92 -4.10
CA LYS A 179 -7.50 7.33 -5.07
C LYS A 179 -7.63 6.41 -6.29
N VAL A 180 -6.74 5.42 -6.45
CA VAL A 180 -6.95 4.30 -7.38
C VAL A 180 -7.58 3.16 -6.57
N GLU A 181 -8.89 2.99 -6.68
CA GLU A 181 -9.57 1.87 -6.04
C GLU A 181 -8.97 0.55 -6.52
N SER A 182 -8.54 -0.28 -5.56
CA SER A 182 -7.96 -1.60 -5.80
C SER A 182 -9.04 -2.53 -6.37
N LYS A 183 -8.79 -3.14 -7.54
CA LYS A 183 -9.70 -4.12 -8.14
C LYS A 183 -9.44 -5.50 -7.55
N LEU A 184 -9.78 -5.66 -6.27
CA LEU A 184 -9.63 -6.92 -5.56
C LEU A 184 -10.43 -8.03 -6.26
N ARG A 185 -9.73 -9.11 -6.61
CA ARG A 185 -10.31 -10.33 -7.17
C ARG A 185 -9.55 -11.55 -6.65
N PRO A 186 -10.12 -12.76 -6.77
CA PRO A 186 -9.39 -13.98 -6.48
C PRO A 186 -8.15 -14.14 -7.38
N VAL A 187 -6.97 -14.06 -6.75
CA VAL A 187 -5.67 -14.16 -7.43
C VAL A 187 -4.92 -15.39 -6.94
N ASP A 188 -4.38 -16.15 -7.89
CA ASP A 188 -3.30 -17.11 -7.63
C ASP A 188 -1.99 -16.32 -7.57
N LEU A 189 -1.42 -16.20 -6.37
CA LEU A 189 -0.23 -15.39 -6.14
C LEU A 189 0.99 -15.95 -6.89
N ASN A 190 1.13 -17.28 -6.98
CA ASN A 190 2.23 -17.90 -7.71
C ASN A 190 2.14 -17.61 -9.21
N HIS A 191 0.93 -17.59 -9.77
CA HIS A 191 0.72 -17.18 -11.15
C HIS A 191 1.18 -15.73 -11.36
N GLN A 192 0.83 -14.82 -10.44
CA GLN A 192 1.21 -13.42 -10.56
C GLN A 192 2.72 -13.21 -10.41
N ILE A 193 3.38 -13.91 -9.48
CA ILE A 193 4.84 -13.90 -9.34
C ILE A 193 5.54 -14.35 -10.62
N ARG A 194 5.03 -15.41 -11.28
CA ARG A 194 5.59 -15.89 -12.55
C ARG A 194 5.39 -14.89 -13.70
N GLN A 195 4.31 -14.09 -13.68
CA GLN A 195 4.14 -13.00 -14.64
C GLN A 195 5.15 -11.88 -14.37
N ALA A 196 5.27 -11.44 -13.12
CA ALA A 196 6.24 -10.42 -12.71
C ALA A 196 7.68 -10.84 -13.02
N TYR A 197 8.05 -12.10 -12.80
CA TYR A 197 9.37 -12.65 -13.12
C TYR A 197 9.80 -12.37 -14.57
N LYS A 198 8.87 -12.47 -15.53
CA LYS A 198 9.18 -12.18 -16.95
C LYS A 198 9.54 -10.71 -17.19
N LEU A 199 8.95 -9.80 -16.42
CA LEU A 199 9.24 -8.38 -16.48
C LEU A 199 10.53 -8.07 -15.73
N LEU A 200 10.71 -8.62 -14.53
CA LEU A 200 11.91 -8.48 -13.73
C LEU A 200 13.17 -8.94 -14.49
N GLY A 201 13.08 -10.03 -15.26
CA GLY A 201 14.19 -10.48 -16.11
C GLY A 201 14.58 -9.51 -17.24
N ARG A 202 13.73 -8.54 -17.58
CA ARG A 202 14.02 -7.47 -18.56
C ARG A 202 14.48 -6.18 -17.87
N THR A 203 14.08 -5.97 -16.63
CA THR A 203 14.36 -4.75 -15.84
C THR A 203 15.65 -4.86 -15.04
N LEU A 204 15.97 -6.05 -14.51
CA LEU A 204 17.17 -6.30 -13.71
C LEU A 204 18.39 -6.59 -14.60
N PRO A 205 19.59 -6.12 -14.23
CA PRO A 205 20.82 -6.46 -14.93
C PRO A 205 21.12 -7.96 -14.80
N LYS A 206 21.78 -8.54 -15.81
CA LYS A 206 22.16 -9.97 -15.82
C LYS A 206 23.08 -10.39 -14.67
N THR A 207 23.66 -9.44 -13.95
CA THR A 207 24.48 -9.67 -12.75
C THR A 207 23.65 -10.07 -11.52
N ILE A 208 22.32 -9.91 -11.56
CA ILE A 208 21.41 -10.32 -10.49
C ILE A 208 20.65 -11.57 -10.96
N SER A 209 20.80 -12.68 -10.25
CA SER A 209 19.99 -13.87 -10.49
C SER A 209 18.69 -13.80 -9.69
N ILE A 210 17.61 -14.32 -10.26
CA ILE A 210 16.29 -14.37 -9.61
C ILE A 210 15.94 -15.83 -9.34
N ASP A 211 15.82 -16.19 -8.07
CA ASP A 211 15.51 -17.54 -7.62
C ASP A 211 14.06 -17.60 -7.11
N LEU A 212 13.21 -18.40 -7.77
CA LEU A 212 11.81 -18.59 -7.39
C LEU A 212 11.64 -19.88 -6.59
N GLN A 213 11.29 -19.78 -5.30
CA GLN A 213 11.00 -20.92 -4.42
C GLN A 213 9.51 -20.91 -4.05
N LEU A 214 8.67 -21.32 -5.02
CA LEU A 214 7.22 -21.23 -4.87
C LEU A 214 6.64 -22.57 -4.42
N LYS A 215 5.85 -22.57 -3.35
CA LYS A 215 5.07 -23.75 -2.93
C LYS A 215 4.11 -24.18 -4.05
N GLU A 216 4.04 -25.46 -4.38
CA GLU A 216 3.34 -25.94 -5.61
C GLU A 216 1.86 -25.54 -5.68
N LYS A 217 1.14 -25.63 -4.56
CA LYS A 217 -0.27 -25.26 -4.45
C LYS A 217 -0.43 -24.36 -3.24
N ILE A 218 -0.98 -23.18 -3.48
CA ILE A 218 -1.35 -22.22 -2.46
C ILE A 218 -2.81 -21.82 -2.63
N GLN A 219 -3.48 -21.47 -1.54
CA GLN A 219 -4.81 -20.90 -1.59
C GLN A 219 -4.81 -19.52 -2.29
N LYS A 220 -5.98 -19.10 -2.79
CA LYS A 220 -6.14 -17.81 -3.47
C LYS A 220 -6.27 -16.67 -2.46
N ILE A 221 -5.72 -15.52 -2.81
CA ILE A 221 -5.83 -14.27 -2.04
C ILE A 221 -6.78 -13.29 -2.74
N ASN A 222 -7.40 -12.38 -1.98
CA ASN A 222 -8.20 -11.31 -2.55
C ASN A 222 -7.26 -10.14 -2.89
N ALA A 223 -6.90 -10.00 -4.16
CA ALA A 223 -5.91 -9.01 -4.55
C ALA A 223 -6.15 -8.38 -5.90
N ASP A 224 -5.61 -7.18 -6.08
CA ASP A 224 -5.46 -6.55 -7.38
C ASP A 224 -4.12 -7.02 -7.99
N PRO A 225 -4.15 -7.81 -9.08
CA PRO A 225 -2.92 -8.34 -9.68
C PRO A 225 -1.95 -7.26 -10.13
N ALA A 226 -2.43 -6.11 -10.61
CA ALA A 226 -1.56 -5.01 -11.03
C ALA A 226 -0.82 -4.42 -9.81
N GLN A 227 -1.49 -4.33 -8.66
CA GLN A 227 -0.87 -3.85 -7.43
C GLN A 227 0.12 -4.86 -6.84
N ILE A 228 -0.16 -6.17 -6.93
CA ILE A 228 0.81 -7.21 -6.53
C ILE A 228 2.06 -7.18 -7.42
N GLU A 229 1.89 -7.01 -8.73
CA GLU A 229 2.99 -6.84 -9.66
C GLU A 229 3.83 -5.60 -9.34
N GLN A 230 3.17 -4.48 -8.98
CA GLN A 230 3.83 -3.26 -8.54
C GLN A 230 4.63 -3.45 -7.25
N VAL A 231 4.11 -4.23 -6.29
CA VAL A 231 4.84 -4.58 -5.06
C VAL A 231 6.14 -5.30 -5.41
N LEU A 232 6.06 -6.36 -6.23
CA LEU A 232 7.22 -7.13 -6.65
C LEU A 232 8.23 -6.27 -7.41
N LEU A 233 7.77 -5.40 -8.30
CA LEU A 233 8.63 -4.51 -9.07
C LEU A 233 9.38 -3.51 -8.18
N ASN A 234 8.68 -2.87 -7.24
CA ASN A 234 9.29 -1.90 -6.31
C ASN A 234 10.35 -2.56 -5.42
N LEU A 235 10.07 -3.75 -4.89
CA LEU A 235 11.04 -4.50 -4.09
C LEU A 235 12.25 -4.93 -4.92
N ALA A 236 12.03 -5.42 -6.14
CA ALA A 236 13.12 -5.81 -7.04
C ALA A 236 14.00 -4.63 -7.46
N ILE A 237 13.42 -3.45 -7.71
CA ILE A 237 14.20 -2.23 -8.02
C ILE A 237 15.05 -1.81 -6.81
N ASN A 238 14.50 -1.91 -5.61
CA ASN A 238 15.27 -1.61 -4.39
C ASN A 238 16.40 -2.63 -4.18
N ALA A 239 16.13 -3.91 -4.38
CA ALA A 239 17.13 -4.97 -4.35
C ALA A 239 18.25 -4.73 -5.36
N LYS A 240 17.91 -4.31 -6.59
CA LYS A 240 18.88 -3.92 -7.62
C LYS A 240 19.83 -2.83 -7.14
N ASP A 241 19.26 -1.78 -6.54
CA ASP A 241 20.04 -0.65 -6.07
C ASP A 241 20.90 -1.02 -4.85
N ALA A 242 20.48 -2.02 -4.06
CA ALA A 242 21.24 -2.58 -2.95
C ALA A 242 22.36 -3.55 -3.40
N MET A 243 22.34 -4.03 -4.65
CA MET A 243 23.28 -5.01 -5.23
C MET A 243 24.00 -4.44 -6.46
N PRO A 244 24.82 -3.37 -6.33
CA PRO A 244 25.49 -2.74 -7.48
C PRO A 244 26.49 -3.67 -8.19
N GLU A 245 27.11 -4.60 -7.46
CA GLU A 245 28.06 -5.59 -8.02
C GLU A 245 27.38 -6.87 -8.51
N GLY A 246 26.05 -6.97 -8.41
CA GLY A 246 25.29 -8.20 -8.62
C GLY A 246 24.98 -8.94 -7.32
N GLY A 247 24.24 -10.03 -7.44
CA GLY A 247 23.77 -10.79 -6.28
C GLY A 247 22.56 -11.67 -6.61
N ARG A 248 21.79 -12.03 -5.58
CA ARG A 248 20.62 -12.90 -5.74
C ARG A 248 19.38 -12.23 -5.16
N LEU A 249 18.30 -12.28 -5.92
CA LEU A 249 16.95 -11.93 -5.49
C LEU A 249 16.14 -13.22 -5.37
N ILE A 250 15.73 -13.57 -4.15
CA ILE A 250 14.99 -14.79 -3.83
C ILE A 250 13.54 -14.39 -3.57
N ILE A 251 12.59 -15.07 -4.23
CA ILE A 251 11.16 -14.86 -4.03
C ILE A 251 10.53 -16.19 -3.63
N GLU A 252 9.92 -16.21 -2.45
CA GLU A 252 9.41 -17.42 -1.81
C GLU A 252 7.92 -17.27 -1.48
N THR A 253 7.18 -18.38 -1.56
CA THR A 253 5.79 -18.43 -1.09
C THR A 253 5.56 -19.58 -0.14
N GLU A 254 4.93 -19.30 0.99
CA GLU A 254 4.55 -20.27 2.01
C GLU A 254 3.10 -20.04 2.47
N GLU A 255 2.44 -21.09 2.98
CA GLU A 255 1.15 -20.94 3.68
C GLU A 255 1.43 -20.96 5.18
N THR A 256 0.94 -19.95 5.89
CA THR A 256 1.13 -19.83 7.33
C THR A 256 -0.19 -19.55 8.02
N PHE A 257 -0.33 -20.03 9.25
CA PHE A 257 -1.46 -19.72 10.11
C PHE A 257 -0.99 -18.76 11.18
N LEU A 258 -1.57 -17.56 11.21
CA LEU A 258 -1.30 -16.60 12.27
C LEU A 258 -2.21 -16.89 13.46
N ASP A 259 -1.62 -17.27 14.59
CA ASP A 259 -2.37 -17.50 15.82
C ASP A 259 -2.58 -16.19 16.61
N ASN A 260 -3.37 -16.28 17.67
CA ASN A 260 -3.67 -15.13 18.52
C ASN A 260 -2.42 -14.55 19.22
N ASP A 261 -1.40 -15.37 19.49
CA ASP A 261 -0.20 -14.92 20.20
C ASP A 261 0.76 -14.18 19.25
N TYR A 262 0.84 -14.61 18.00
CA TYR A 262 1.51 -13.91 16.91
C TYR A 262 0.80 -12.57 16.59
N CYS A 263 -0.53 -12.54 16.58
CA CYS A 263 -1.29 -11.31 16.34
C CYS A 263 -1.14 -10.27 17.47
N LYS A 264 -0.99 -10.71 18.73
CA LYS A 264 -0.70 -9.80 19.87
C LYS A 264 0.62 -9.07 19.72
N SER A 265 1.62 -9.71 19.11
CA SER A 265 2.93 -9.10 18.85
C SER A 265 3.00 -8.33 17.53
N HIS A 266 1.99 -8.42 16.65
CA HIS A 266 1.96 -7.78 15.33
C HIS A 266 0.61 -7.11 15.05
N ALA A 267 0.47 -5.85 15.50
CA ALA A 267 -0.78 -5.10 15.37
C ALA A 267 -1.18 -4.91 13.89
N GLY A 268 -2.41 -5.32 13.57
CA GLY A 268 -2.97 -5.34 12.21
C GLY A 268 -3.01 -6.73 11.58
N ALA A 269 -2.32 -7.72 12.13
CA ALA A 269 -2.56 -9.13 11.81
C ALA A 269 -3.86 -9.59 12.48
N ARG A 270 -4.64 -10.40 11.78
CA ARG A 270 -5.82 -11.08 12.32
C ARG A 270 -5.51 -12.57 12.38
N PRO A 271 -6.05 -13.32 13.35
CA PRO A 271 -5.90 -14.77 13.33
C PRO A 271 -6.53 -15.34 12.07
N GLY A 272 -5.85 -16.27 11.40
CA GLY A 272 -6.36 -16.88 10.17
C GLY A 272 -5.28 -17.47 9.27
N GLU A 273 -5.72 -17.95 8.11
CA GLU A 273 -4.87 -18.48 7.05
C GLU A 273 -4.30 -17.32 6.20
N TYR A 274 -2.98 -17.32 6.03
CA TYR A 274 -2.25 -16.33 5.26
C TYR A 274 -1.34 -17.02 4.25
N ILE A 275 -1.15 -16.37 3.11
CA ILE A 275 -0.03 -16.64 2.22
C ILE A 275 1.10 -15.68 2.60
N LEU A 276 2.25 -16.23 2.97
CA LEU A 276 3.49 -15.50 3.19
C LEU A 276 4.24 -15.41 1.85
N LEU A 277 4.51 -14.18 1.41
CA LEU A 277 5.40 -13.85 0.31
C LEU A 277 6.68 -13.25 0.88
N THR A 278 7.81 -13.92 0.66
CA THR A 278 9.11 -13.43 1.10
C THR A 278 9.92 -12.98 -0.10
N VAL A 279 10.50 -11.77 -0.03
CA VAL A 279 11.39 -11.23 -1.05
C VAL A 279 12.71 -10.86 -0.38
N THR A 280 13.77 -11.60 -0.71
CA THR A 280 15.09 -11.47 -0.07
C THR A 280 16.15 -11.09 -1.08
N ASP A 281 16.92 -10.04 -0.81
CA ASP A 281 18.11 -9.66 -1.56
C ASP A 281 19.39 -9.91 -0.75
N THR A 282 20.49 -10.14 -1.46
CA THR A 282 21.84 -10.29 -0.86
C THR A 282 22.64 -8.99 -0.97
N GLY A 283 21.98 -7.84 -0.91
CA GLY A 283 22.62 -6.53 -1.03
C GLY A 283 23.33 -6.06 0.22
N HIS A 284 23.66 -4.77 0.25
CA HIS A 284 24.39 -4.18 1.37
C HIS A 284 23.59 -4.04 2.69
N GLY A 285 22.27 -4.30 2.67
CA GLY A 285 21.40 -4.20 3.84
C GLY A 285 21.29 -2.78 4.42
N MET A 286 20.66 -2.66 5.59
CA MET A 286 20.34 -1.38 6.26
C MET A 286 20.68 -1.46 7.75
N ASP A 287 21.04 -0.33 8.33
CA ASP A 287 21.17 -0.18 9.78
C ASP A 287 19.81 0.02 10.46
N GLU A 288 19.79 -0.01 11.80
CA GLU A 288 18.56 0.05 12.60
C GLU A 288 17.84 1.40 12.42
N GLU A 289 18.58 2.51 12.35
CA GLU A 289 18.02 3.84 12.10
C GLU A 289 17.34 3.91 10.73
N THR A 290 17.98 3.42 9.68
CA THR A 290 17.37 3.36 8.34
C THR A 290 16.11 2.51 8.36
N LEU A 291 16.16 1.34 9.01
CA LEU A 291 15.07 0.37 9.07
C LEU A 291 13.79 0.95 9.69
N GLU A 292 13.91 1.85 10.68
CA GLU A 292 12.75 2.52 11.29
C GLU A 292 12.01 3.46 10.33
N HIS A 293 12.71 4.01 9.33
CA HIS A 293 12.19 5.04 8.44
C HIS A 293 11.85 4.56 7.02
N ILE A 294 12.14 3.31 6.65
CA ILE A 294 12.04 2.83 5.25
C ILE A 294 10.65 2.96 4.62
N PHE A 295 9.59 2.91 5.43
CA PHE A 295 8.21 3.03 4.96
C PHE A 295 7.70 4.48 5.00
N GLU A 296 8.51 5.43 5.47
CA GLU A 296 8.16 6.84 5.45
C GLU A 296 8.24 7.40 4.01
N PRO A 297 7.21 8.15 3.57
CA PRO A 297 7.22 8.75 2.24
C PRO A 297 8.38 9.73 2.07
N PHE A 298 9.02 9.71 0.89
CA PHE A 298 10.17 10.54 0.52
C PHE A 298 11.46 10.25 1.30
N TYR A 299 11.45 9.32 2.24
CA TYR A 299 12.67 8.86 2.90
C TYR A 299 13.54 8.10 1.89
N THR A 300 14.81 8.49 1.79
CA THR A 300 15.78 7.84 0.92
C THR A 300 17.19 8.07 1.44
N THR A 301 17.98 6.99 1.48
CA THR A 301 19.43 7.04 1.72
C THR A 301 20.21 7.33 0.43
N LYS A 302 19.55 7.28 -0.72
CA LYS A 302 20.13 7.58 -2.04
C LYS A 302 20.30 9.09 -2.20
N GLY A 303 21.46 9.53 -2.70
CA GLY A 303 21.78 10.95 -2.89
C GLY A 303 20.76 11.71 -3.75
N ARG A 304 20.80 13.06 -3.70
CA ARG A 304 19.83 13.94 -4.36
C ARG A 304 19.54 13.52 -5.82
N GLY A 305 18.27 13.23 -6.10
CA GLY A 305 17.78 12.87 -7.45
C GLY A 305 17.90 11.39 -7.83
N LYS A 306 18.48 10.52 -6.99
CA LYS A 306 18.67 9.08 -7.28
C LYS A 306 17.60 8.16 -6.69
N GLY A 307 16.55 8.71 -6.09
CA GLY A 307 15.43 7.96 -5.54
C GLY A 307 14.28 8.89 -5.18
N THR A 308 13.06 8.49 -5.47
CA THR A 308 11.84 9.25 -5.11
C THR A 308 11.47 9.08 -3.65
N GLY A 309 11.99 8.03 -2.97
CA GLY A 309 11.62 7.68 -1.60
C GLY A 309 10.17 7.21 -1.45
N LEU A 310 9.48 6.90 -2.56
CA LEU A 310 8.07 6.52 -2.54
C LEU A 310 7.84 5.00 -2.70
N GLY A 311 8.85 4.26 -3.18
CA GLY A 311 8.70 2.85 -3.53
C GLY A 311 8.23 1.96 -2.39
N LEU A 312 8.94 1.98 -1.25
CA LEU A 312 8.59 1.16 -0.08
C LEU A 312 7.32 1.65 0.62
N ALA A 313 7.08 2.95 0.66
CA ALA A 313 5.84 3.51 1.18
C ALA A 313 4.63 3.04 0.35
N MET A 314 4.76 2.95 -0.98
CA MET A 314 3.74 2.33 -1.85
C MET A 314 3.54 0.85 -1.55
N VAL A 315 4.63 0.08 -1.37
CA VAL A 315 4.53 -1.34 -0.99
C VAL A 315 3.72 -1.49 0.29
N TYR A 316 4.05 -0.71 1.32
CA TYR A 316 3.31 -0.69 2.58
C TYR A 316 1.82 -0.37 2.39
N GLY A 317 1.52 0.69 1.61
CA GLY A 317 0.15 1.11 1.32
C GLY A 317 -0.66 0.05 0.58
N ILE A 318 -0.07 -0.59 -0.44
CA ILE A 318 -0.71 -1.67 -1.21
C ILE A 318 -0.99 -2.86 -0.31
N VAL A 319 0.01 -3.35 0.43
CA VAL A 319 -0.13 -4.52 1.33
C VAL A 319 -1.24 -4.27 2.36
N LYS A 320 -1.27 -3.07 2.97
CA LYS A 320 -2.32 -2.69 3.91
C LYS A 320 -3.70 -2.57 3.25
N GLY A 321 -3.77 -2.05 2.03
CA GLY A 321 -5.01 -1.99 1.24
C GLY A 321 -5.60 -3.37 0.91
N HIS A 322 -4.77 -4.40 0.91
CA HIS A 322 -5.15 -5.80 0.72
C HIS A 322 -5.50 -6.53 2.04
N GLY A 323 -5.57 -5.81 3.16
CA GLY A 323 -5.76 -6.42 4.48
C GLY A 323 -4.55 -7.22 4.98
N GLY A 324 -3.40 -7.06 4.31
CA GLY A 324 -2.16 -7.73 4.64
C GLY A 324 -1.28 -6.94 5.62
N TYR A 325 -0.14 -7.53 5.95
CA TYR A 325 0.88 -6.93 6.78
C TYR A 325 2.27 -7.20 6.20
N ILE A 326 3.22 -6.30 6.44
CA ILE A 326 4.59 -6.40 5.94
C ILE A 326 5.59 -6.20 7.08
N VAL A 327 6.61 -7.06 7.11
CA VAL A 327 7.77 -6.96 8.00
C VAL A 327 9.02 -6.86 7.14
N CYS A 328 10.01 -6.10 7.62
CA CYS A 328 11.32 -6.00 6.99
C CYS A 328 12.40 -6.42 8.00
N TYR A 329 13.28 -7.30 7.57
CA TYR A 329 14.49 -7.71 8.28
C TYR A 329 15.69 -7.29 7.45
N SER A 330 16.63 -6.57 8.04
CA SER A 330 17.85 -6.16 7.36
C SER A 330 18.99 -5.99 8.35
N LYS A 331 20.21 -6.29 7.91
CA LYS A 331 21.44 -5.95 8.63
C LYS A 331 22.51 -5.50 7.64
N PRO A 332 23.40 -4.58 8.04
CA PRO A 332 24.49 -4.14 7.17
C PRO A 332 25.36 -5.33 6.72
N GLY A 333 25.49 -5.50 5.40
CA GLY A 333 26.29 -6.55 4.78
C GLY A 333 25.62 -7.93 4.67
N GLU A 334 24.44 -8.15 5.24
CA GLU A 334 23.71 -9.44 5.17
C GLU A 334 22.55 -9.43 4.17
N GLY A 335 22.16 -8.26 3.65
CA GLY A 335 21.03 -8.09 2.74
C GLY A 335 19.74 -7.69 3.44
N THR A 336 18.62 -7.80 2.72
CA THR A 336 17.29 -7.42 3.21
C THR A 336 16.26 -8.47 2.85
N SER A 337 15.34 -8.76 3.77
CA SER A 337 14.21 -9.65 3.55
C SER A 337 12.91 -8.94 3.92
N PHE A 338 11.97 -8.92 2.98
CA PHE A 338 10.62 -8.43 3.18
C PHE A 338 9.66 -9.62 3.25
N GLU A 339 8.94 -9.73 4.37
CA GLU A 339 7.90 -10.73 4.59
C GLU A 339 6.52 -10.08 4.48
N ILE A 340 5.73 -10.52 3.51
CA ILE A 340 4.40 -9.98 3.21
C ILE A 340 3.35 -11.03 3.47
N TYR A 341 2.50 -10.78 4.45
CA TYR A 341 1.40 -11.64 4.86
C TYR A 341 0.11 -11.18 4.19
N LEU A 342 -0.47 -12.02 3.33
CA LEU A 342 -1.71 -11.74 2.61
C LEU A 342 -2.82 -12.72 3.04
N PRO A 343 -3.99 -12.24 3.49
CA PRO A 343 -5.06 -13.12 3.95
C PRO A 343 -5.65 -13.94 2.80
N VAL A 344 -5.95 -15.20 3.08
CA VAL A 344 -6.61 -16.11 2.14
C VAL A 344 -8.09 -15.75 1.99
N ILE A 345 -8.66 -15.98 0.81
CA ILE A 345 -10.10 -15.82 0.57
C ILE A 345 -10.89 -16.97 1.19
N GLU A 346 -11.84 -16.65 2.07
CA GLU A 346 -12.91 -17.57 2.42
C GLU A 346 -13.78 -17.83 1.18
N GLN A 347 -13.77 -19.08 0.69
CA GLN A 347 -14.37 -19.48 -0.60
C GLN A 347 -15.88 -19.18 -0.66
N ASN A 348 -16.28 -17.99 -1.14
CA ASN A 348 -17.70 -17.73 -1.44
C ASN A 348 -18.01 -16.57 -2.41
N GLU A 349 -17.11 -16.21 -3.35
CA GLU A 349 -17.47 -15.30 -4.44
C GLU A 349 -17.07 -15.79 -5.83
N PRO A 350 -17.97 -15.69 -6.83
CA PRO A 350 -17.75 -16.23 -8.17
C PRO A 350 -16.81 -15.34 -9.01
N ILE A 351 -15.92 -16.01 -9.74
CA ILE A 351 -14.88 -15.41 -10.58
C ILE A 351 -15.51 -15.02 -11.94
N ILE A 352 -15.49 -13.73 -12.30
CA ILE A 352 -15.83 -13.25 -13.65
C ILE A 352 -14.53 -13.10 -14.45
N ASN A 353 -14.31 -13.99 -15.42
CA ASN A 353 -13.24 -13.89 -16.42
C ASN A 353 -13.64 -12.90 -17.51
N GLN A 354 -12.78 -11.93 -17.83
CA GLN A 354 -12.88 -11.15 -19.08
C GLN A 354 -11.70 -11.49 -20.00
N GLU A 355 -12.03 -11.93 -21.21
CA GLU A 355 -11.10 -12.35 -22.27
C GLU A 355 -10.49 -11.13 -23.02
N LYS A 356 -9.26 -11.29 -23.50
CA LYS A 356 -8.54 -10.33 -24.34
C LYS A 356 -9.08 -10.35 -25.79
N LYS A 357 -9.46 -9.20 -26.35
CA LYS A 357 -9.78 -9.03 -27.79
C LYS A 357 -8.55 -8.62 -28.63
N SER A 358 -8.56 -9.06 -29.89
CA SER A 358 -7.50 -8.99 -30.91
C SER A 358 -7.32 -7.62 -31.58
N LYS A 359 -6.16 -7.44 -32.22
CA LYS A 359 -5.75 -6.26 -33.02
C LYS A 359 -6.42 -6.25 -34.42
N ASP A 360 -7.58 -5.62 -34.56
CA ASP A 360 -8.19 -5.32 -35.87
C ASP A 360 -7.82 -3.90 -36.36
N LYS A 361 -8.23 -3.49 -37.57
CA LYS A 361 -8.06 -2.10 -38.06
C LYS A 361 -8.91 -1.11 -37.27
N VAL A 362 -8.43 0.14 -37.14
CA VAL A 362 -9.14 1.24 -36.46
C VAL A 362 -10.44 1.56 -37.21
N PRO A 363 -11.61 1.54 -36.56
CA PRO A 363 -12.89 1.80 -37.21
C PRO A 363 -13.10 3.30 -37.51
N VAL A 364 -13.83 3.59 -38.59
CA VAL A 364 -14.21 4.94 -39.04
C VAL A 364 -15.73 5.13 -38.99
N GLY A 365 -16.15 6.37 -38.77
CA GLY A 365 -17.54 6.84 -38.88
C GLY A 365 -17.98 7.00 -40.33
N ARG A 366 -19.29 7.14 -40.50
CA ARG A 366 -20.03 7.28 -41.77
C ARG A 366 -20.99 8.49 -41.72
N GLY A 367 -20.67 9.48 -40.87
CA GLY A 367 -21.48 10.69 -40.65
C GLY A 367 -22.37 10.64 -39.41
N GLU A 368 -22.20 9.66 -38.52
CA GLU A 368 -22.96 9.57 -37.28
C GLU A 368 -22.65 10.76 -36.36
N LYS A 369 -23.67 11.26 -35.66
CA LYS A 369 -23.59 12.40 -34.77
C LYS A 369 -23.24 11.99 -33.34
N VAL A 370 -22.16 12.57 -32.82
CA VAL A 370 -21.66 12.35 -31.47
C VAL A 370 -21.79 13.64 -30.67
N LEU A 371 -22.49 13.62 -29.55
CA LEU A 371 -22.48 14.73 -28.59
C LEU A 371 -21.46 14.45 -27.49
N VAL A 372 -20.53 15.37 -27.28
CA VAL A 372 -19.50 15.29 -26.22
C VAL A 372 -19.78 16.37 -25.19
N ILE A 373 -19.94 15.98 -23.93
CA ILE A 373 -20.22 16.88 -22.81
C ILE A 373 -19.10 16.73 -21.79
N ASP A 374 -18.32 17.80 -21.59
CA ASP A 374 -17.11 17.83 -20.77
C ASP A 374 -16.85 19.26 -20.28
N ASP A 375 -16.41 19.47 -19.05
CA ASP A 375 -16.13 20.82 -18.54
C ASP A 375 -14.75 21.36 -18.96
N ASP A 376 -13.88 20.47 -19.45
CA ASP A 376 -12.58 20.84 -19.98
C ASP A 376 -12.64 21.15 -21.49
N GLN A 377 -12.55 22.45 -21.83
CA GLN A 377 -12.54 22.92 -23.21
C GLN A 377 -11.41 22.29 -24.04
N ALA A 378 -10.24 22.01 -23.45
CA ALA A 378 -9.15 21.38 -24.18
C ALA A 378 -9.51 19.93 -24.57
N ILE A 379 -10.23 19.21 -23.70
CA ILE A 379 -10.73 17.86 -24.01
C ILE A 379 -11.76 17.93 -25.13
N LEU A 380 -12.72 18.86 -25.06
CA LEU A 380 -13.72 19.06 -26.12
C LEU A 380 -13.05 19.29 -27.48
N ASP A 381 -12.06 20.21 -27.54
CA ASP A 381 -11.34 20.54 -28.77
C ASP A 381 -10.60 19.32 -29.35
N ILE A 382 -9.96 18.50 -28.49
CA ILE A 382 -9.22 17.30 -28.91
C ILE A 382 -10.19 16.24 -29.44
N VAL A 383 -11.27 15.96 -28.73
CA VAL A 383 -12.24 14.94 -29.11
C VAL A 383 -12.98 15.35 -30.38
N GLU A 384 -13.37 16.62 -30.49
CA GLU A 384 -14.01 17.17 -31.70
C GLU A 384 -13.12 17.01 -32.93
N LYS A 385 -11.86 17.46 -32.86
CA LYS A 385 -10.91 17.33 -33.98
C LYS A 385 -10.68 15.86 -34.35
N THR A 386 -10.54 15.00 -33.35
CA THR A 386 -10.29 13.58 -33.53
C THR A 386 -11.46 12.89 -34.21
N LEU A 387 -12.65 12.93 -33.61
CA LEU A 387 -13.83 12.24 -34.14
C LEU A 387 -14.25 12.78 -35.51
N SER A 388 -14.17 14.10 -35.73
CA SER A 388 -14.45 14.70 -37.03
C SER A 388 -13.55 14.14 -38.14
N ARG A 389 -12.25 13.95 -37.84
CA ARG A 389 -11.28 13.38 -38.78
C ARG A 389 -11.58 11.92 -39.13
N PHE A 390 -12.20 11.17 -38.21
CA PHE A 390 -12.64 9.80 -38.43
C PHE A 390 -14.06 9.71 -38.99
N GLY A 391 -14.65 10.81 -39.48
CA GLY A 391 -15.91 10.80 -40.22
C GLY A 391 -17.18 10.89 -39.36
N TYR A 392 -17.06 11.31 -38.11
CA TYR A 392 -18.21 11.61 -37.25
C TYR A 392 -18.58 13.09 -37.33
N VAL A 393 -19.83 13.43 -37.04
CA VAL A 393 -20.27 14.82 -36.85
C VAL A 393 -20.33 15.10 -35.36
N VAL A 394 -19.49 15.99 -34.86
CA VAL A 394 -19.38 16.21 -33.40
C VAL A 394 -20.14 17.47 -32.99
N LEU A 395 -20.88 17.36 -31.90
CA LEU A 395 -21.45 18.48 -31.15
C LEU A 395 -20.78 18.50 -29.78
N THR A 396 -20.46 19.67 -29.26
CA THR A 396 -19.79 19.83 -27.96
C THR A 396 -20.63 20.65 -27.00
N ALA A 397 -20.47 20.39 -25.70
CA ALA A 397 -21.05 21.19 -24.62
C ALA A 397 -20.11 21.21 -23.42
N THR A 398 -19.97 22.37 -22.78
CA THR A 398 -19.04 22.66 -21.68
C THR A 398 -19.59 22.29 -20.31
N ASP A 399 -20.85 21.89 -20.21
CA ASP A 399 -21.47 21.46 -18.96
C ASP A 399 -22.77 20.67 -19.23
N GLY A 400 -23.30 20.05 -18.17
CA GLY A 400 -24.53 19.27 -18.24
C GLY A 400 -25.76 20.07 -18.68
N ARG A 401 -25.84 21.37 -18.36
CA ARG A 401 -27.00 22.22 -18.72
C ARG A 401 -26.99 22.52 -20.23
N GLN A 402 -25.86 22.93 -20.76
CA GLN A 402 -25.68 23.13 -22.20
C GLN A 402 -25.87 21.82 -22.96
N GLY A 403 -25.34 20.71 -22.44
CA GLY A 403 -25.52 19.38 -23.01
C GLY A 403 -27.00 18.99 -23.12
N LEU A 404 -27.80 19.24 -22.07
CA LEU A 404 -29.25 19.02 -22.09
C LEU A 404 -29.99 19.94 -23.05
N GLN A 405 -29.57 21.20 -23.18
CA GLN A 405 -30.16 22.13 -24.16
C GLN A 405 -29.92 21.62 -25.58
N VAL A 406 -28.68 21.28 -25.93
CA VAL A 406 -28.33 20.73 -27.25
C VAL A 406 -29.10 19.43 -27.51
N TYR A 407 -29.19 18.55 -26.51
CA TYR A 407 -29.94 17.30 -26.63
C TYR A 407 -31.45 17.54 -26.79
N ALA A 408 -32.03 18.55 -26.15
CA ALA A 408 -33.45 18.88 -26.33
C ALA A 408 -33.76 19.42 -27.74
N GLU A 409 -32.83 20.18 -28.34
CA GLU A 409 -33.02 20.78 -29.67
C GLU A 409 -32.84 19.75 -30.81
N VAL A 410 -31.83 18.87 -30.73
CA VAL A 410 -31.45 17.97 -31.84
C VAL A 410 -31.22 16.51 -31.44
N GLY A 411 -31.58 16.11 -30.22
CA GLY A 411 -31.25 14.80 -29.63
C GLY A 411 -31.80 13.59 -30.37
N ASN A 412 -32.86 13.75 -31.17
CA ASN A 412 -33.37 12.69 -32.05
C ASN A 412 -32.39 12.29 -33.18
N THR A 413 -31.42 13.15 -33.46
CA THR A 413 -30.40 12.91 -34.49
C THR A 413 -29.06 12.49 -33.91
N ILE A 414 -28.91 12.43 -32.59
CA ILE A 414 -27.66 12.08 -31.92
C ILE A 414 -27.57 10.56 -31.78
N ASP A 415 -26.55 9.96 -32.39
CA ASP A 415 -26.33 8.51 -32.41
C ASP A 415 -25.67 8.01 -31.12
N VAL A 416 -24.78 8.81 -30.52
CA VAL A 416 -24.16 8.51 -29.23
C VAL A 416 -23.83 9.78 -28.45
N VAL A 417 -23.93 9.72 -27.13
CA VAL A 417 -23.48 10.77 -26.21
C VAL A 417 -22.25 10.27 -25.47
N ILE A 418 -21.17 11.04 -25.47
CA ILE A 418 -20.02 10.88 -24.58
C ILE A 418 -20.17 11.93 -23.49
N LEU A 419 -20.29 11.48 -22.24
CA LEU A 419 -20.63 12.32 -21.12
C LEU A 419 -19.58 12.17 -20.03
N ASP A 420 -18.94 13.27 -19.62
CA ASP A 420 -18.07 13.23 -18.45
C ASP A 420 -18.86 12.92 -17.19
N TYR A 421 -18.29 12.04 -16.38
CA TYR A 421 -18.84 11.63 -15.10
C TYR A 421 -18.78 12.77 -14.07
N MET A 422 -17.66 13.49 -14.03
CA MET A 422 -17.41 14.55 -13.04
C MET A 422 -17.46 15.92 -13.71
N MET A 423 -18.57 16.64 -13.52
CA MET A 423 -18.71 18.03 -13.99
C MET A 423 -19.31 18.91 -12.89
N PRO A 424 -18.96 20.21 -12.83
CA PRO A 424 -19.55 21.18 -11.91
C PRO A 424 -21.04 21.45 -12.22
N GLU A 425 -21.75 21.97 -11.21
CA GLU A 425 -23.20 22.24 -11.20
C GLU A 425 -24.10 21.02 -11.38
N ILE A 426 -24.17 20.46 -12.60
CA ILE A 426 -24.96 19.28 -12.94
C ILE A 426 -23.97 18.17 -13.32
N ASN A 427 -23.84 17.18 -12.43
CA ASN A 427 -22.91 16.06 -12.66
C ASN A 427 -23.37 15.15 -13.81
N GLY A 428 -22.49 14.27 -14.28
CA GLY A 428 -22.78 13.36 -15.38
C GLY A 428 -23.95 12.42 -15.11
N ILE A 429 -24.17 12.01 -13.86
CA ILE A 429 -25.30 11.12 -13.50
C ILE A 429 -26.64 11.85 -13.65
N GLU A 430 -26.73 13.08 -13.18
CA GLU A 430 -27.95 13.89 -13.30
C GLU A 430 -28.26 14.19 -14.77
N THR A 431 -27.25 14.58 -15.53
CA THR A 431 -27.37 14.80 -16.99
C THR A 431 -27.88 13.55 -17.70
N LEU A 432 -27.31 12.38 -17.39
CA LEU A 432 -27.75 11.10 -17.93
C LEU A 432 -29.22 10.79 -17.60
N LYS A 433 -29.65 11.05 -16.36
CA LYS A 433 -31.04 10.81 -15.94
C LYS A 433 -32.01 11.69 -16.72
N GLU A 434 -31.68 12.96 -16.92
CA GLU A 434 -32.52 13.88 -17.69
C GLU A 434 -32.56 13.49 -19.18
N ILE A 435 -31.44 13.12 -19.79
CA ILE A 435 -31.41 12.59 -21.17
C ILE A 435 -32.31 11.35 -21.28
N ARG A 436 -32.26 10.43 -20.31
CA ARG A 436 -33.10 9.21 -20.31
C ARG A 436 -34.59 9.48 -20.14
N LYS A 437 -34.98 10.55 -19.44
CA LYS A 437 -36.38 11.00 -19.37
C LYS A 437 -36.89 11.47 -20.73
N ILE A 438 -36.02 12.09 -21.53
CA ILE A 438 -36.33 12.54 -22.89
C ILE A 438 -36.35 11.33 -23.83
N HIS A 439 -35.24 10.58 -23.91
CA HIS A 439 -35.06 9.40 -24.76
C HIS A 439 -34.59 8.17 -23.96
N PRO A 440 -35.52 7.25 -23.61
CA PRO A 440 -35.18 6.06 -22.82
C PRO A 440 -34.18 5.11 -23.48
N THR A 441 -33.95 5.19 -24.78
CA THR A 441 -33.03 4.32 -25.54
C THR A 441 -31.72 5.01 -25.94
N ALA A 442 -31.48 6.24 -25.47
CA ALA A 442 -30.27 7.00 -25.78
C ALA A 442 -28.99 6.18 -25.51
N LYS A 443 -28.11 6.11 -26.50
CA LYS A 443 -26.82 5.43 -26.39
C LYS A 443 -25.83 6.39 -25.71
N ILE A 444 -25.55 6.16 -24.43
CA ILE A 444 -24.67 7.02 -23.62
C ILE A 444 -23.42 6.24 -23.21
N ILE A 445 -22.25 6.83 -23.45
CA ILE A 445 -20.94 6.41 -22.96
C ILE A 445 -20.55 7.37 -21.85
N LEU A 446 -20.23 6.85 -20.67
CA LEU A 446 -19.65 7.67 -19.61
C LEU A 446 -18.14 7.70 -19.76
N ALA A 447 -17.56 8.90 -19.79
CA ALA A 447 -16.14 9.12 -19.71
C ALA A 447 -15.77 9.44 -18.27
N SER A 448 -14.70 8.85 -17.75
CA SER A 448 -14.22 9.16 -16.40
C SER A 448 -12.70 9.07 -16.35
N GLY A 449 -12.07 10.02 -15.66
CA GLY A 449 -10.66 9.93 -15.26
C GLY A 449 -10.40 8.90 -14.15
N TYR A 450 -11.46 8.34 -13.56
CA TYR A 450 -11.38 7.37 -12.47
C TYR A 450 -12.14 6.08 -12.85
N PRO A 451 -11.65 4.88 -12.51
CA PRO A 451 -12.46 3.68 -12.57
C PRO A 451 -13.73 3.88 -11.72
N LEU A 452 -14.90 3.67 -12.31
CA LEU A 452 -16.17 3.76 -11.59
C LEU A 452 -16.27 2.58 -10.60
N THR A 453 -16.74 2.84 -9.38
CA THR A 453 -16.88 1.81 -8.34
C THR A 453 -17.95 0.77 -8.74
N LYS A 454 -17.89 -0.48 -8.24
CA LYS A 454 -18.95 -1.48 -8.51
C LYS A 454 -20.35 -1.01 -8.09
N ALA A 455 -20.45 -0.21 -7.02
CA ALA A 455 -21.72 0.38 -6.58
C ALA A 455 -22.26 1.41 -7.58
N HIS A 456 -21.38 2.19 -8.21
CA HIS A 456 -21.76 3.08 -9.31
C HIS A 456 -22.03 2.29 -10.60
N GLU A 457 -21.21 1.29 -10.93
CA GLU A 457 -21.45 0.42 -12.09
C GLU A 457 -22.76 -0.35 -11.98
N GLU A 458 -23.17 -0.83 -10.80
CA GLU A 458 -24.46 -1.52 -10.61
C GLU A 458 -25.65 -0.57 -10.75
N VAL A 459 -25.55 0.66 -10.25
CA VAL A 459 -26.62 1.68 -10.37
C VAL A 459 -26.72 2.24 -11.79
N ILE A 460 -25.60 2.27 -12.53
CA ILE A 460 -25.50 2.93 -13.84
C ILE A 460 -25.52 1.91 -15.00
N ARG A 461 -25.24 0.61 -14.76
CA ARG A 461 -25.14 -0.45 -15.79
C ARG A 461 -26.32 -0.50 -16.75
N ASP A 462 -27.52 -0.36 -16.21
CA ASP A 462 -28.74 -0.45 -17.01
C ASP A 462 -28.99 0.82 -17.84
N ASN A 463 -28.28 1.91 -17.53
CA ASN A 463 -28.49 3.24 -18.11
C ASN A 463 -27.37 3.72 -19.06
N VAL A 464 -26.25 3.01 -19.17
CA VAL A 464 -25.17 3.32 -20.12
C VAL A 464 -24.81 2.15 -21.03
N ARG A 465 -24.24 2.45 -22.19
CA ARG A 465 -23.83 1.46 -23.20
C ARG A 465 -22.31 1.20 -23.22
N GLY A 466 -21.53 2.03 -22.53
CA GLY A 466 -20.09 1.85 -22.43
C GLY A 466 -19.43 2.83 -21.46
N PHE A 467 -18.14 2.61 -21.22
CA PHE A 467 -17.30 3.43 -20.36
C PHE A 467 -15.96 3.70 -21.02
N LEU A 468 -15.58 4.96 -21.08
CA LEU A 468 -14.26 5.39 -21.54
C LEU A 468 -13.43 5.88 -20.37
N THR A 469 -12.17 5.47 -20.36
CA THR A 469 -11.20 5.94 -19.37
C THR A 469 -10.47 7.16 -19.94
N LYS A 470 -10.39 8.24 -19.15
CA LYS A 470 -9.52 9.39 -19.46
C LYS A 470 -8.13 9.17 -18.84
N PRO A 471 -7.01 9.48 -19.54
CA PRO A 471 -6.95 10.09 -20.87
C PRO A 471 -7.40 9.11 -21.97
N PHE A 472 -8.14 9.63 -22.95
CA PHE A 472 -8.72 8.81 -24.02
C PHE A 472 -7.64 8.18 -24.87
N ASN A 473 -7.66 6.85 -24.97
CA ASN A 473 -7.00 6.17 -26.08
C ASN A 473 -7.89 6.31 -27.32
N ILE A 474 -7.39 6.99 -28.36
CA ILE A 474 -8.14 7.27 -29.60
C ILE A 474 -8.68 5.98 -30.23
N GLU A 475 -7.86 4.93 -30.30
CA GLU A 475 -8.27 3.66 -30.90
C GLU A 475 -9.37 2.97 -30.08
N GLU A 476 -9.24 2.96 -28.76
CA GLU A 476 -10.26 2.41 -27.86
C GLU A 476 -11.58 3.17 -27.96
N MET A 477 -11.52 4.51 -27.98
CA MET A 477 -12.68 5.38 -28.12
C MET A 477 -13.43 5.10 -29.43
N LEU A 478 -12.72 5.06 -30.56
CA LEU A 478 -13.30 4.77 -31.86
C LEU A 478 -13.96 3.38 -31.91
N ARG A 479 -13.33 2.37 -31.30
CA ARG A 479 -13.88 1.01 -31.21
C ARG A 479 -15.15 0.95 -30.38
N GLN A 480 -15.17 1.61 -29.22
CA GLN A 480 -16.36 1.61 -28.37
C GLN A 480 -17.54 2.33 -29.03
N ILE A 481 -17.29 3.51 -29.61
CA ILE A 481 -18.32 4.25 -30.36
C ILE A 481 -18.91 3.38 -31.46
N ARG A 482 -18.06 2.73 -32.28
CA ARG A 482 -18.52 1.87 -33.36
C ARG A 482 -19.31 0.68 -32.85
N GLN A 483 -18.81 0.00 -31.81
CA GLN A 483 -19.50 -1.15 -31.23
C GLN A 483 -20.89 -0.76 -30.70
N ILE A 484 -21.04 0.42 -30.09
CA ILE A 484 -22.30 0.89 -29.52
C ILE A 484 -23.27 1.31 -30.62
N ILE A 485 -22.79 1.99 -31.66
CA ILE A 485 -23.62 2.38 -32.80
C ILE A 485 -24.13 1.15 -33.57
N ASP A 486 -23.24 0.17 -33.83
CA ASP A 486 -23.57 -1.06 -34.58
C ASP A 486 -24.36 -2.10 -33.79
N SER A 487 -24.36 -2.00 -32.46
CA SER A 487 -25.18 -2.88 -31.63
C SER A 487 -26.67 -2.50 -31.75
N PRO A 488 -27.56 -3.50 -31.90
CA PRO A 488 -29.00 -3.30 -32.10
C PRO A 488 -29.71 -2.64 -30.91
#